data_AF-A0AAU7N6U8-F1
#
_entry.id   AF-A0AAU7N6U8-F1
#
_cell.length_a   1.000
_cell.length_b   1.000
_cell.length_c   1.000
_cell.angle_alpha   90.00
_cell.angle_beta   90.00
_cell.angle_gamma   90.00
#
_symmetry.space_group_name_H-M   'P 1'
#
loop_
_entity.id
_entity.type
_entity.pdbx_description
1 polymer ?
#
loop_
_entity_poly.entity_id
_entity_poly.type
_entity_poly.pdbx_seq_one_letter_code
_entity_poly.pdbx_strand_id
1 'polypeptide(L)' 'MMSAEIKKGERFQVGEVWESPRGFLYLVKEIVGSQATLRMGTHGGGRKVRRNVDAINGWSIYKPEE' A
#
# COMPACT_ATOMS: atom_id res chain seq x y z
N MET A 1 -5.29 0.31 25.75
CA MET A 1 -4.33 0.15 24.64
C MET A 1 -4.63 1.23 23.64
N MET A 2 -3.77 2.24 23.51
CA MET A 2 -3.93 3.30 22.52
C MET A 2 -3.55 2.72 21.15
N SER A 3 -4.55 2.32 20.37
CA SER A 3 -4.37 2.10 18.94
C SER A 3 -4.00 3.45 18.35
N ALA A 4 -2.69 3.70 18.15
CA ALA A 4 -2.24 4.88 17.42
C ALA A 4 -2.95 4.84 16.06
N GLU A 5 -3.84 5.80 15.82
CA GLU A 5 -4.55 5.94 14.55
C GLU A 5 -3.51 6.16 13.47
N ILE A 6 -3.29 5.13 12.65
CA ILE A 6 -2.34 5.18 11.56
C ILE A 6 -2.94 6.06 10.49
N LYS A 7 -2.32 7.20 10.18
CA LYS A 7 -2.84 8.06 9.12
C LYS A 7 -2.57 7.41 7.78
N LYS A 8 -3.56 7.53 6.88
CA LYS A 8 -3.39 7.12 5.47
C LYS A 8 -2.17 7.84 4.91
N GLY A 9 -1.24 7.08 4.34
CA GLY A 9 -0.04 7.63 3.69
C GLY A 9 1.21 7.64 4.56
N GLU A 10 1.10 7.29 5.84
CA GLU A 10 2.30 7.13 6.71
C GLU A 10 2.96 5.76 6.54
N ARG A 11 2.18 4.75 6.14
CA ARG A 11 2.63 3.39 5.84
C ARG A 11 1.60 2.69 4.97
N PHE A 12 1.96 1.57 4.35
CA PHE A 12 0.99 0.76 3.61
C PHE A 12 -0.14 0.31 4.54
N GLN A 13 -1.40 0.52 4.15
CA GLN A 13 -2.58 -0.02 4.83
C GLN A 13 -3.40 -0.92 3.91
N VAL A 14 -3.99 -1.98 4.46
CA VAL A 14 -4.83 -2.91 3.68
C VAL A 14 -6.00 -2.16 3.05
N GLY A 15 -6.22 -2.39 1.76
CA GLY A 15 -7.26 -1.73 0.96
C GLY A 15 -6.81 -0.45 0.27
N GLU A 16 -5.65 0.11 0.61
CA GLU A 16 -5.11 1.26 -0.10
C GLU A 16 -4.48 0.86 -1.43
N VAL A 17 -4.61 1.75 -2.42
CA VAL A 17 -3.85 1.67 -3.66
C VAL A 17 -2.72 2.66 -3.60
N TRP A 18 -1.52 2.18 -3.89
CA TRP A 18 -0.30 2.98 -3.90
C TRP A 18 0.33 2.98 -5.28
N GLU A 19 0.77 4.15 -5.71
CA GLU A 19 1.58 4.35 -6.88
C GLU A 19 3.06 4.18 -6.51
N SER A 20 3.75 3.34 -7.25
CA SER A 20 5.19 3.13 -7.12
C SER A 20 5.98 4.25 -7.78
N PRO A 21 7.27 4.45 -7.45
CA PRO A 21 8.12 5.47 -8.07
C PRO A 21 8.25 5.36 -9.61
N ARG A 22 7.83 4.22 -10.18
CA ARG A 22 7.84 3.95 -11.62
C ARG A 22 6.48 4.16 -12.29
N GLY A 23 5.49 4.70 -11.57
CA GLY A 23 4.14 4.97 -12.08
C GLY A 23 3.18 3.77 -12.10
N PHE A 24 3.56 2.62 -11.53
CA PHE A 24 2.65 1.48 -11.44
C PHE A 24 1.83 1.50 -10.16
N LEU A 25 0.54 1.18 -10.28
CA LEU A 25 -0.39 1.07 -9.15
C LEU A 25 -0.36 -0.32 -8.52
N TYR A 26 -0.50 -0.36 -7.20
CA TYR A 26 -0.57 -1.59 -6.42
C TYR A 26 -1.59 -1.47 -5.27
N LEU A 27 -2.50 -2.44 -5.19
CA LEU A 27 -3.41 -2.60 -4.06
C LEU A 27 -2.72 -3.37 -2.93
N VAL A 28 -2.75 -2.83 -1.71
CA VAL A 28 -2.30 -3.53 -0.50
C VAL A 28 -3.38 -4.54 -0.10
N LYS A 29 -3.09 -5.83 -0.19
CA LYS A 29 -4.04 -6.92 0.08
C LYS A 29 -4.01 -7.40 1.52
N GLU A 30 -2.83 -7.41 2.13
CA GLU A 30 -2.61 -8.01 3.44
C GLU A 30 -1.39 -7.38 4.10
N ILE A 31 -1.42 -7.28 5.43
CA ILE A 31 -0.26 -6.93 6.25
C ILE A 31 -0.10 -8.00 7.34
N VAL A 32 1.09 -8.58 7.43
CA VAL A 32 1.45 -9.56 8.46
C VAL A 32 2.70 -9.04 9.18
N GLY A 33 2.52 -8.61 10.43
CA GLY A 33 3.58 -7.95 11.18
C GLY A 33 4.06 -6.67 10.47
N SER A 34 5.34 -6.62 10.13
CA SER A 34 5.96 -5.50 9.39
C SER A 34 5.95 -5.69 7.87
N GLN A 35 5.32 -6.74 7.34
CA GLN A 35 5.33 -7.05 5.91
C GLN A 35 3.97 -6.76 5.28
N ALA A 36 3.96 -5.92 4.25
CA ALA A 36 2.82 -5.68 3.38
C ALA A 36 2.92 -6.54 2.11
N THR A 37 1.81 -7.22 1.78
CA THR A 37 1.62 -7.88 0.50
C THR A 37 0.80 -6.98 -0.40
N LEU A 38 1.44 -6.51 -1.48
CA LEU A 38 0.83 -5.70 -2.52
C LEU A 38 0.56 -6.55 -3.77
N ARG A 39 -0.48 -6.19 -4.52
CA ARG A 39 -0.76 -6.76 -5.84
C ARG A 39 -0.92 -5.66 -6.86
N MET A 40 -0.26 -5.82 -8.00
CA MET A 40 -0.30 -4.84 -9.08
C MET A 40 -1.74 -4.62 -9.59
N GLY A 41 -2.03 -3.37 -9.93
CA GLY A 41 -3.34 -2.88 -10.33
C GLY A 41 -4.19 -2.43 -9.14
N THR A 42 -5.16 -1.56 -9.43
CA THR A 42 -6.12 -1.00 -8.45
C THR A 42 -7.00 -2.08 -7.80
N HIS A 43 -7.24 -3.19 -8.50
CA HIS A 43 -8.10 -4.28 -8.03
C HIS A 43 -7.28 -5.47 -7.46
N GLY A 44 -5.95 -5.41 -7.54
CA GLY A 44 -5.04 -6.45 -7.05
C GLY A 44 -5.16 -7.80 -7.77
N GLY A 45 -5.44 -7.79 -9.07
CA GLY A 45 -5.43 -8.99 -9.93
C GLY A 45 -4.03 -9.34 -10.46
N GLY A 46 -3.09 -8.41 -10.45
CA GLY A 46 -1.76 -8.57 -11.04
C GLY A 46 -0.73 -9.21 -10.12
N ARG A 47 0.55 -9.02 -10.50
CA ARG A 47 1.72 -9.59 -9.82
C ARG A 47 1.73 -9.26 -8.32
N LYS A 48 2.02 -10.27 -7.50
CA LYS A 48 2.24 -10.14 -6.05
C LYS A 48 3.64 -9.61 -5.76
N VAL A 49 3.74 -8.61 -4.88
CA VAL A 49 4.99 -8.04 -4.38
C VAL A 49 4.90 -7.93 -2.86
N ARG A 50 6.00 -8.20 -2.16
CA ARG A 50 6.09 -8.02 -0.70
C ARG A 50 7.07 -6.90 -0.39
N ARG A 51 6.73 -6.06 0.59
CA ARG A 51 7.53 -4.91 1.04
C ARG A 51 7.39 -4.77 2.56
N ASN A 52 8.36 -4.13 3.21
CA ASN A 52 8.13 -3.61 4.55
C ASN A 52 6.97 -2.59 4.51
N VAL A 53 6.15 -2.60 5.56
CA VAL A 53 4.98 -1.73 5.70
C VAL A 53 5.36 -0.24 5.65
N ASP A 54 6.55 0.11 6.15
CA ASP A 54 7.08 1.47 6.17
C ASP A 54 7.99 1.80 4.96
N ALA A 55 8.16 0.86 4.01
CA ALA A 55 8.98 1.06 2.82
C ALA A 55 8.22 1.85 1.73
N ILE A 56 7.65 3.00 2.13
CA ILE A 56 6.84 3.88 1.30
C ILE A 56 7.64 4.98 0.60
N ASN A 57 8.97 5.00 0.75
CA ASN A 57 9.81 6.04 0.12
C ASN A 57 9.66 6.03 -1.41
N GLY A 58 9.23 7.17 -1.96
CA GLY A 58 8.93 7.35 -3.39
C GLY A 58 7.60 6.75 -3.85
N TRP A 59 6.79 6.23 -2.92
CA TRP A 59 5.42 5.80 -3.21
C TRP A 59 4.43 6.87 -2.79
N SER A 60 3.33 6.97 -3.53
CA SER A 60 2.26 7.92 -3.28
C SER A 60 0.93 7.18 -3.14
N ILE A 61 0.06 7.62 -2.23
CA ILE A 61 -1.31 7.08 -2.20
C ILE A 61 -2.05 7.53 -3.45
N TYR A 62 -2.56 6.55 -4.19
CA TYR A 62 -3.48 6.81 -5.28
C TYR A 62 -4.88 7.05 -4.70
N LYS A 63 -5.41 8.25 -4.93
CA LYS A 63 -6.81 8.58 -4.69
C LYS A 63 -7.45 8.72 -6.07
N PRO A 64 -8.41 7.88 -6.46
CA PRO A 64 -9.21 8.19 -7.63
C PRO A 64 -9.89 9.53 -7.36
N GLU A 65 -9.67 10.52 -8.21
CA GLU A 65 -10.50 11.73 -8.22
C GLU A 65 -11.95 11.28 -8.47
N GLU A 66 -12.86 11.74 -7.61
CA GLU A 66 -14.32 11.53 -7.73
C GLU A 66 -14.89 12.19 -8.99
#